data_AF-A0A941S7F1-F1
#
_entry.id   AF-A0A941S7F1-F1
#
_cell.length_a   1.000
_cell.length_b   1.000
_cell.length_c   1.000
_cell.angle_alpha   90.00
_cell.angle_beta   90.00
_cell.angle_gamma   90.00
#
_symmetry.space_group_name_H-M   'P 1'
#
loop_
_entity.id
_entity.type
_entity.pdbx_description
1 polymer ?
#
loop_
_entity_poly.entity_id
_entity_poly.type
_entity_poly.pdbx_seq_one_letter_code
_entity_poly.pdbx_strand_id
1 'polypeptide(L)'
;MTLARKLLVATALAATIGVTFAAPASAYVTCNREGDCWHTDTRIQFPGVTLSFHDDSWWDRHRHERHYSWHDGDDDHDWHHGYWDHGEWRRM
;
A
#
# COMPACT_ATOMS: atom_id res chain seq x y z
N MET A 1 20.99 -64.32 -25.70
CA MET A 1 21.00 -62.86 -25.86
C MET A 1 19.58 -62.39 -26.11
N THR A 2 18.93 -61.75 -25.15
CA THR A 2 17.69 -61.00 -25.41
C THR A 2 17.64 -59.86 -24.39
N LEU A 3 17.79 -58.65 -24.89
CA LEU A 3 17.82 -57.42 -24.10
C LEU A 3 16.41 -57.10 -23.60
N ALA A 4 16.28 -56.89 -22.30
CA ALA A 4 15.19 -56.10 -21.74
C ALA A 4 15.73 -55.33 -20.53
N ARG A 5 16.46 -54.24 -20.80
CA ARG A 5 16.79 -53.24 -19.77
C ARG A 5 15.49 -52.52 -19.43
N LYS A 6 14.92 -52.85 -18.27
CA LYS A 6 13.76 -52.16 -17.69
C LYS A 6 14.11 -50.68 -17.54
N LEU A 7 13.50 -49.83 -18.37
CA LEU A 7 13.45 -48.39 -18.15
C LEU A 7 12.59 -48.15 -16.91
N LEU A 8 13.23 -47.85 -15.79
CA LEU A 8 12.57 -47.28 -14.62
C LEU A 8 13.11 -45.86 -14.45
N VAL A 9 12.61 -44.95 -15.27
CA VAL A 9 12.75 -43.51 -15.05
C VAL A 9 11.59 -43.12 -14.13
N ALA A 10 11.81 -43.22 -12.82
CA ALA A 10 10.91 -42.64 -11.83
C ALA A 10 11.37 -41.21 -11.54
N THR A 11 10.98 -40.26 -12.40
CA THR A 11 11.10 -38.83 -12.12
C THR A 11 10.11 -38.47 -11.02
N ALA A 12 10.59 -38.38 -9.78
CA ALA A 12 9.85 -37.78 -8.69
C ALA A 12 9.76 -36.26 -8.93
N LEU A 13 8.60 -35.80 -9.40
CA LEU A 13 8.26 -34.38 -9.51
C LEU A 13 8.09 -33.82 -8.09
N ALA A 14 9.13 -33.14 -7.58
CA ALA A 14 9.03 -32.34 -6.38
C ALA A 14 8.19 -31.09 -6.69
N ALA A 15 6.89 -31.11 -6.38
CA ALA A 15 6.05 -29.93 -6.44
C ALA A 15 6.39 -29.01 -5.26
N THR A 16 7.33 -28.09 -5.44
CA THR A 16 7.54 -26.98 -4.50
C THR A 16 6.36 -26.03 -4.65
N ILE A 17 5.42 -26.06 -3.70
CA ILE A 17 4.39 -25.02 -3.57
C ILE A 17 5.12 -23.76 -3.12
N GLY A 18 5.47 -22.90 -4.09
CA GLY A 18 5.99 -21.57 -3.80
C GLY A 18 4.87 -20.75 -3.20
N VAL A 19 4.90 -20.53 -1.89
CA VAL A 19 4.04 -19.52 -1.27
C VAL A 19 4.58 -18.16 -1.69
N THR A 20 3.91 -17.53 -2.66
CA THR A 20 4.17 -16.13 -2.98
C THR A 20 3.53 -15.28 -1.91
N PHE A 21 4.35 -14.75 -1.00
CA PHE A 21 3.91 -13.69 -0.11
C PHE A 21 3.77 -12.42 -0.96
N ALA A 22 2.53 -12.08 -1.33
CA ALA A 22 2.24 -10.74 -1.81
C ALA A 22 2.51 -9.79 -0.64
N ALA A 23 3.56 -8.97 -0.74
CA ALA A 23 3.69 -7.84 0.16
C ALA A 23 2.45 -6.96 -0.04
N PRO A 24 1.75 -6.56 1.03
CA PRO A 24 0.67 -5.59 0.87
C PRO A 24 1.27 -4.36 0.19
N ALA A 25 0.62 -3.88 -0.87
CA ALA A 25 0.92 -2.54 -1.36
C ALA A 25 0.72 -1.60 -0.18
N SER A 26 1.76 -0.87 0.22
CA SER A 26 1.69 -0.01 1.40
C SER A 26 0.92 1.25 1.06
N ALA A 27 -0.41 1.16 1.01
CA ALA A 27 -1.25 2.33 1.10
C ALA A 27 -1.28 2.76 2.57
N TYR A 28 -0.91 4.00 2.81
CA TYR A 28 -1.08 4.67 4.09
C TYR A 28 -2.19 5.70 3.94
N VAL A 29 -2.99 5.86 4.97
CA VAL A 29 -3.85 7.03 5.10
C VAL A 29 -3.09 8.09 5.87
N THR A 30 -2.76 9.17 5.18
CA THR A 30 -2.08 10.33 5.73
C THR A 30 -3.12 11.35 6.15
N CYS A 31 -3.02 11.87 7.37
CA CYS A 31 -3.87 12.95 7.85
C CYS A 31 -3.03 14.08 8.46
N ASN A 32 -3.46 15.32 8.27
CA ASN A 32 -2.91 16.47 8.99
C ASN A 32 -3.67 16.70 10.31
N ARG A 33 -3.27 17.75 11.07
CA ARG A 33 -3.91 18.11 12.34
C ARG A 33 -5.31 18.69 12.18
N GLU A 34 -5.61 19.29 11.03
CA GLU A 34 -6.88 19.95 10.73
C GLU A 34 -7.98 18.96 10.29
N GLY A 35 -7.61 17.69 10.08
CA GLY A 35 -8.53 16.64 9.67
C GLY A 35 -8.57 16.40 8.16
N ASP A 36 -7.69 17.04 7.38
CA ASP A 36 -7.50 16.67 5.97
C ASP A 36 -6.78 15.33 5.89
N CYS A 37 -7.35 14.38 5.16
CA CYS A 37 -6.85 13.03 5.00
C CYS A 37 -6.81 12.62 3.52
N TRP A 38 -5.75 11.91 3.13
CA TRP A 38 -5.57 11.38 1.77
C TRP A 38 -4.72 10.11 1.79
N HIS A 39 -4.81 9.29 0.75
CA HIS A 39 -3.95 8.12 0.61
C HIS A 39 -2.57 8.48 0.06
N THR A 40 -1.53 7.88 0.64
CA THR A 40 -0.16 7.91 0.13
C THR A 40 0.40 6.49 0.06
N ASP A 41 1.41 6.26 -0.77
CA ASP A 41 2.13 4.99 -0.84
C ASP A 41 3.36 4.94 0.09
N THR A 42 3.74 6.10 0.65
CA THR A 42 4.88 6.26 1.55
C THR A 42 4.59 7.25 2.68
N ARG A 43 5.39 7.15 3.75
CA ARG A 43 5.33 8.05 4.91
C ARG A 43 6.31 9.20 4.73
N ILE A 44 5.78 10.35 4.34
CA ILE A 44 6.60 11.52 4.00
C ILE A 44 6.64 12.48 5.17
N GLN A 45 7.79 13.11 5.36
CA GLN A 45 7.97 14.12 6.38
C GLN A 45 8.32 15.44 5.73
N PHE A 46 7.66 16.50 6.19
CA PHE A 46 7.92 17.84 5.73
C PHE A 46 8.36 18.74 6.90
N PRO A 47 9.32 19.66 6.72
CA PRO A 47 9.75 20.55 7.79
C PRO A 47 8.60 21.39 8.34
N GLY A 48 8.36 21.32 9.65
CA GLY A 48 7.32 22.09 10.33
C GLY A 48 5.89 21.55 10.17
N VAL A 49 5.70 20.45 9.43
CA VAL A 49 4.38 19.82 9.23
C VAL A 49 4.34 18.52 10.02
N THR A 50 3.23 18.30 10.75
CA THR A 50 2.98 17.05 11.45
C THR A 50 1.88 16.28 10.73
N LEU A 51 2.22 15.08 10.27
CA LEU A 51 1.30 14.16 9.61
C LEU A 51 1.16 12.88 10.44
N SER A 52 -0.06 12.36 10.56
CA SER A 52 -0.33 11.03 11.09
C SER A 52 -0.53 10.04 9.94
N PHE A 53 -0.10 8.80 10.16
CA PHE A 53 -0.19 7.73 9.16
C PHE A 53 -0.94 6.54 9.75
N HIS A 54 -1.93 6.07 9.01
CA HIS A 54 -2.81 4.97 9.39
C HIS A 54 -2.85 3.91 8.28
N ASP A 55 -3.39 2.74 8.61
CA ASP A 55 -3.61 1.65 7.65
C ASP A 55 -5.05 1.68 7.09
N ASP A 56 -5.30 0.87 6.06
CA ASP A 56 -6.63 0.73 5.44
C ASP A 56 -7.70 0.28 6.45
N SER A 57 -7.33 -0.51 7.47
CA SER A 57 -8.28 -0.94 8.50
C SER A 57 -8.78 0.24 9.34
N TRP A 58 -7.91 1.23 9.58
CA TRP A 58 -8.27 2.47 10.24
C TRP A 58 -9.15 3.32 9.33
N TRP A 59 -8.80 3.43 8.04
CA TRP A 59 -9.63 4.12 7.06
C TRP A 59 -11.06 3.59 7.03
N ASP A 60 -11.22 2.26 6.92
CA ASP A 60 -12.54 1.61 6.89
C ASP A 60 -13.43 1.97 8.08
N ARG A 61 -12.80 2.13 9.26
CA ARG A 61 -13.52 2.50 10.50
C ARG A 61 -13.88 3.99 10.55
N HIS A 62 -13.09 4.87 9.96
CA HIS A 62 -13.17 6.32 10.18
C HIS A 62 -13.64 7.13 8.94
N ARG A 63 -13.70 6.53 7.75
CA ARG A 63 -14.10 7.18 6.48
C ARG A 63 -15.47 7.85 6.49
N HIS A 64 -16.33 7.48 7.44
CA HIS A 64 -17.69 8.03 7.58
C HIS A 64 -17.82 9.10 8.68
N GLU A 65 -16.73 9.39 9.39
CA GLU A 65 -16.72 10.40 10.45
C GLU A 65 -16.69 11.81 9.86
N ARG A 66 -17.48 12.71 10.44
CA ARG A 66 -17.78 14.04 9.89
C ARG A 66 -16.65 15.06 10.07
N HIS A 67 -15.66 14.77 10.91
CA HIS A 67 -14.53 15.68 11.16
C HIS A 67 -13.33 15.42 10.25
N TYR A 68 -13.40 14.41 9.37
CA TYR A 68 -12.39 14.20 8.35
C TYR A 68 -12.82 14.81 7.01
N SER A 69 -11.89 15.50 6.38
CA SER A 69 -11.97 15.99 5.00
C SER A 69 -11.13 15.08 4.13
N TRP A 70 -11.78 14.26 3.31
CA TRP A 70 -11.11 13.28 2.45
C TRP A 70 -10.75 13.90 1.10
N HIS A 71 -9.48 13.79 0.72
CA HIS A 71 -8.92 14.29 -0.54
C HIS A 71 -8.35 13.16 -1.39
N ASP A 72 -9.08 12.04 -1.44
CA ASP A 72 -8.64 10.86 -2.17
C ASP A 72 -8.81 11.04 -3.69
N GLY A 73 -7.74 10.74 -4.43
CA GLY A 73 -7.81 10.43 -5.86
C GLY A 73 -7.93 11.63 -6.80
N ASP A 74 -6.78 12.16 -7.20
CA ASP A 74 -6.65 12.93 -8.42
C ASP A 74 -5.24 12.79 -9.00
N ASP A 75 -5.14 12.94 -10.33
CA ASP A 75 -3.86 12.89 -11.07
C ASP A 75 -3.08 14.23 -10.98
N ASP A 76 -3.64 15.26 -10.34
CA ASP A 76 -3.10 16.63 -10.31
C ASP A 76 -2.18 16.87 -9.09
N HIS A 77 -2.31 16.08 -8.02
CA HIS A 77 -1.51 16.20 -6.80
C HIS A 77 -0.44 15.11 -6.69
N ASP A 78 0.82 15.54 -6.69
CA ASP A 78 1.97 14.68 -6.43
C ASP A 78 2.10 14.44 -4.93
N TRP A 79 1.52 13.34 -4.45
CA TRP A 79 1.54 12.91 -3.05
C TRP A 79 2.95 12.82 -2.45
N HIS A 80 4.00 12.77 -3.27
CA HIS A 80 5.38 12.77 -2.83
C HIS A 80 5.97 14.15 -2.52
N HIS A 81 5.37 15.19 -3.08
CA HIS A 81 5.90 16.56 -3.09
C HIS A 81 4.85 17.57 -2.64
N GLY A 82 3.98 17.17 -1.71
CA GLY A 82 3.10 18.10 -1.04
C GLY A 82 2.18 17.44 -0.02
N TYR A 83 1.29 18.24 0.54
CA TYR A 83 0.35 17.83 1.58
C TYR A 83 -0.90 18.71 1.54
N TRP A 84 -2.02 18.19 2.04
CA TRP A 84 -3.22 18.98 2.25
C TRP A 84 -3.13 19.77 3.56
N ASP A 85 -3.57 21.03 3.51
CA ASP A 85 -3.66 21.95 4.64
C ASP A 85 -4.85 22.89 4.46
N HIS A 86 -5.79 22.87 5.41
CA HIS A 86 -7.02 23.67 5.35
C HIS A 86 -7.81 23.49 4.04
N GLY A 87 -7.83 22.27 3.49
CA GLY A 87 -8.48 21.98 2.20
C GLY A 87 -7.78 22.57 0.97
N GLU A 88 -6.52 23.01 1.10
CA GLU A 88 -5.67 23.42 -0.02
C GLU A 88 -4.48 22.48 -0.16
N TRP A 89 -4.11 22.17 -1.41
CA TRP A 89 -2.87 21.46 -1.69
C TRP A 89 -1.65 22.39 -1.57
N ARG A 90 -0.71 22.03 -0.69
CA ARG A 90 0.58 22.70 -0.51
C ARG A 90 1.67 21.91 -1.20
N ARG A 91 2.14 22.39 -2.35
CA ARG A 91 3.33 21.84 -3.04
C ARG A 91 4.60 22.21 -2.27
N MET A 92 5.51 21.25 -2.12
CA MET A 92 6.85 21.38 -1.54
C MET A 92 7.95 21.35 -2.60
#